data_AF-A0A2N6F0C6-F1
#
_entry.id   AF-A0A2N6F0C6-F1
#
_cell.length_a   1.000
_cell.length_b   1.000
_cell.length_c   1.000
_cell.angle_alpha   90.00
_cell.angle_beta   90.00
_cell.angle_gamma   90.00
#
_symmetry.space_group_name_H-M   'P 1'
#
loop_
_entity.id
_entity.type
_entity.pdbx_description
1 polymer ?
#
loop_
_entity_poly.entity_id
_entity_poly.type
_entity_poly.pdbx_seq_one_letter_code
_entity_poly.pdbx_strand_id
1 'polypeptide(L)'
;MIVEISNTTLTRLVNYEAVTRKNYQEAQKLQWRVMTLDVMRECEKMCDRMRHVAQIAGYSLYLYKLQNGLSPRRSIYAEPAISRGLVELLEELNIPVRMVPEHQLSEVAFC
;
A
#
# COMPACT_ATOMS: atom_id res chain seq x y z
N MET A 1 -1.15 -17.01 6.76
CA MET A 1 -2.07 -16.73 5.63
C MET A 1 -1.70 -15.36 5.09
N ILE A 2 -1.70 -15.16 3.78
CA ILE A 2 -1.39 -13.86 3.17
C ILE A 2 -2.60 -13.31 2.42
N VAL A 3 -2.66 -11.99 2.27
CA VAL A 3 -3.70 -11.34 1.45
C VAL A 3 -3.45 -11.66 -0.02
N GLU A 4 -4.46 -12.16 -0.72
CA GLU A 4 -4.43 -12.36 -2.17
C GLU A 4 -4.41 -11.02 -2.90
N ILE A 5 -3.40 -10.78 -3.73
CA ILE A 5 -3.32 -9.58 -4.56
C ILE A 5 -3.58 -9.99 -6.01
N SER A 6 -4.79 -9.75 -6.48
CA SER A 6 -5.09 -9.87 -7.91
C SER A 6 -4.48 -8.72 -8.70
N ASN A 7 -4.34 -8.87 -10.02
CA ASN A 7 -3.95 -7.76 -10.91
C ASN A 7 -4.85 -6.53 -10.73
N THR A 8 -6.17 -6.73 -10.63
CA THR A 8 -7.11 -5.62 -10.44
C THR A 8 -6.91 -4.92 -9.10
N THR A 9 -6.66 -5.68 -8.03
CA THR A 9 -6.36 -5.15 -6.69
C THR A 9 -5.09 -4.30 -6.72
N LEU A 10 -4.03 -4.83 -7.34
CA LEU A 10 -2.76 -4.12 -7.46
C LEU A 10 -2.91 -2.81 -8.25
N THR A 11 -3.59 -2.83 -9.40
CA THR A 11 -3.84 -1.62 -10.19
C THR A 11 -4.63 -0.57 -9.39
N ARG A 12 -5.66 -0.98 -8.63
CA ARG A 12 -6.44 -0.06 -7.79
C ARG A 12 -5.57 0.57 -6.70
N LEU A 13 -4.72 -0.21 -6.03
CA LEU A 13 -3.82 0.29 -4.99
C LEU A 13 -2.77 1.26 -5.55
N VAL A 14 -2.17 0.95 -6.70
CA VAL A 14 -1.22 1.84 -7.38
C VAL A 14 -1.88 3.14 -7.84
N ASN A 15 -3.10 3.06 -8.39
CA ASN A 15 -3.85 4.26 -8.79
C ASN A 15 -4.19 5.13 -7.57
N TYR A 16 -4.60 4.50 -6.47
CA TYR A 16 -4.90 5.23 -5.24
C TYR A 16 -3.64 5.90 -4.64
N GLU A 17 -2.50 5.23 -4.68
CA GLU A 17 -1.20 5.80 -4.30
C GLU A 17 -0.86 7.03 -5.15
N ALA A 18 -1.04 6.95 -6.47
CA ALA A 18 -0.81 8.07 -7.37
C ALA A 18 -1.71 9.29 -7.07
N VAL A 19 -3.00 9.05 -6.80
CA VAL A 19 -3.95 10.11 -6.40
C VAL A 19 -3.54 10.72 -5.06
N THR A 20 -3.22 9.90 -4.07
CA THR A 20 -2.80 10.36 -2.74
C THR A 20 -1.51 11.20 -2.82
N ARG A 21 -0.56 10.77 -3.65
CA ARG A 21 0.68 11.52 -3.92
C ARG A 21 0.39 12.87 -4.56
N LYS A 22 -0.52 12.93 -5.53
CA LYS A 22 -0.92 14.19 -6.17
C LYS A 22 -1.56 15.15 -5.16
N ASN A 23 -2.48 14.66 -4.32
CA ASN A 23 -3.12 15.47 -3.29
C ASN A 23 -2.10 16.05 -2.30
N TYR A 24 -1.10 15.25 -1.89
CA TYR A 24 -0.01 15.73 -1.07
C TYR A 24 0.82 16.84 -1.76
N GLN A 25 1.14 16.68 -3.05
CA GLN A 25 1.87 17.71 -3.81
C GLN A 25 1.07 19.03 -3.90
N GLU A 26 -0.25 18.95 -4.05
CA GLU A 26 -1.12 20.13 -4.04
C GLU A 26 -1.17 20.80 -2.66
N ALA A 27 -1.30 20.00 -1.59
CA ALA A 27 -1.24 20.49 -0.22
C ALA A 27 0.11 21.16 0.10
N GLN A 28 1.21 20.59 -0.38
CA GLN A 28 2.54 21.16 -0.21
C GLN A 28 2.67 22.52 -0.92
N LYS A 29 2.16 22.65 -2.15
CA LYS A 29 2.13 23.94 -2.86
C LYS A 29 1.29 24.97 -2.11
N LEU A 30 0.15 24.57 -1.56
CA LEU A 30 -0.71 25.44 -0.76
C LEU A 30 -0.01 25.90 0.53
N GLN A 31 0.68 24.99 1.22
CA GLN A 31 1.47 25.30 2.40
C GLN A 31 2.50 26.38 2.13
N TRP A 32 3.28 26.26 1.04
CA TRP A 32 4.28 27.25 0.68
C TRP A 32 3.68 28.62 0.31
N ARG A 33 2.45 28.66 -0.19
CA ARG A 33 1.78 29.90 -0.58
C ARG A 33 1.13 30.62 0.61
N VAL A 34 0.50 29.87 1.51
CA VAL A 34 -0.37 30.44 2.56
C VAL A 34 0.34 30.49 3.92
N MET A 35 1.16 29.48 4.24
CA MET A 35 1.97 29.41 5.46
C MET A 35 1.23 29.63 6.80
N THR A 36 -0.07 29.34 6.86
CA THR A 36 -0.82 29.32 8.13
C THR A 36 -0.66 27.98 8.84
N LEU A 37 -0.71 27.98 10.18
CA LEU A 37 -0.59 26.75 10.99
C LEU A 37 -1.59 25.66 10.60
N ASP A 38 -2.84 26.02 10.26
CA ASP A 38 -3.86 25.04 9.86
C ASP A 38 -3.48 24.34 8.54
N VAL A 39 -3.03 25.12 7.54
CA VAL A 39 -2.56 24.56 6.26
C VAL A 39 -1.30 23.70 6.45
N MET A 40 -0.39 24.09 7.35
CA MET A 40 0.79 23.28 7.66
C MET A 40 0.40 21.93 8.27
N ARG A 41 -0.55 21.92 9.22
CA ARG A 41 -1.08 20.70 9.85
C ARG A 41 -1.79 19.79 8.84
N GLU A 42 -2.59 20.36 7.95
CA GLU A 42 -3.25 19.60 6.89
C GLU A 42 -2.24 18.99 5.91
N CYS A 43 -1.19 19.73 5.54
CA CYS A 43 -0.12 19.18 4.70
C CYS A 43 0.65 18.05 5.40
N GLU A 44 0.92 18.16 6.70
CA GLU A 44 1.56 17.10 7.49
C GLU A 44 0.70 15.82 7.50
N LYS A 45 -0.60 15.94 7.76
CA LYS A 45 -1.54 14.80 7.67
C LYS A 45 -1.52 14.15 6.30
N MET A 46 -1.51 14.95 5.23
CA MET A 46 -1.45 14.45 3.85
C MET A 46 -0.12 13.76 3.56
N CYS A 47 0.99 14.25 4.12
CA CYS A 47 2.31 13.63 4.02
C CYS A 47 2.32 12.24 4.66
N ASP A 48 1.81 12.13 5.89
CA ASP A 48 1.75 10.88 6.63
C ASP A 48 0.84 9.86 5.94
N ARG A 49 -0.32 10.32 5.45
CA ARG A 49 -1.23 9.48 4.66
C ARG A 49 -0.55 8.97 3.38
N MET A 50 0.12 9.85 2.64
CA MET A 50 0.86 9.48 1.42
C MET A 50 1.95 8.44 1.70
N ARG A 51 2.74 8.63 2.77
CA ARG A 51 3.78 7.68 3.17
C ARG A 51 3.20 6.31 3.52
N HIS A 52 2.11 6.30 4.28
CA HIS A 52 1.42 5.07 4.66
C HIS A 52 0.88 4.31 3.44
N VAL A 53 0.17 5.00 2.54
CA VAL A 53 -0.36 4.40 1.31
C VAL A 53 0.77 3.89 0.40
N ALA A 54 1.88 4.63 0.28
CA ALA A 54 3.03 4.21 -0.51
C ALA A 54 3.70 2.94 0.04
N GLN A 55 3.81 2.82 1.37
CA GLN A 55 4.32 1.60 2.02
C GLN A 55 3.42 0.39 1.74
N ILE A 56 2.10 0.57 1.86
CA ILE A 56 1.13 -0.49 1.57
C ILE A 56 1.17 -0.90 0.10
N ALA A 57 1.22 0.06 -0.82
CA ALA A 57 1.34 -0.22 -2.26
C ALA A 57 2.61 -1.02 -2.56
N GLY A 58 3.75 -0.63 -1.96
CA GLY A 58 5.01 -1.37 -2.08
C GLY A 58 4.92 -2.80 -1.55
N TYR A 59 4.26 -3.01 -0.40
CA TYR A 59 4.04 -4.34 0.15
C TYR A 59 3.07 -5.18 -0.70
N SER A 60 2.01 -4.58 -1.24
CA SER A 60 1.08 -5.26 -2.15
C SER A 60 1.77 -5.75 -3.42
N LEU A 61 2.70 -4.96 -3.97
CA LEU A 61 3.53 -5.36 -5.12
C LEU A 61 4.46 -6.53 -4.75
N TYR A 62 5.02 -6.50 -3.54
CA TYR A 62 5.82 -7.63 -3.03
C TYR A 62 4.98 -8.91 -2.93
N LEU A 63 3.79 -8.85 -2.33
CA LEU A 63 2.88 -9.99 -2.23
C LEU A 63 2.46 -10.51 -3.60
N TYR A 64 2.13 -9.62 -4.54
CA TYR A 64 1.81 -9.99 -5.92
C TYR A 64 2.97 -10.76 -6.57
N LYS A 65 4.20 -10.28 -6.44
CA LYS A 65 5.38 -10.97 -6.99
C LYS A 65 5.63 -12.32 -6.32
N LEU A 66 5.45 -12.40 -5.01
CA LEU A 66 5.56 -13.64 -4.25
C LEU A 66 4.53 -14.68 -4.71
N GLN A 67 3.28 -14.25 -4.92
CA GLN A 67 2.17 -15.10 -5.38
C GLN A 67 2.38 -15.65 -6.78
N ASN A 68 3.04 -14.89 -7.65
CA ASN A 68 3.31 -15.29 -9.04
C ASN A 68 4.69 -15.95 -9.22
N GLY A 69 5.42 -16.29 -8.13
CA GLY A 69 6.75 -16.90 -8.21
C GLY A 69 7.84 -15.98 -8.78
N LEU A 70 7.57 -14.67 -8.91
CA LEU A 70 8.48 -13.69 -9.51
C LEU A 70 9.54 -13.17 -8.52
N SER A 71 9.36 -13.44 -7.22
CA SER A 71 10.31 -13.03 -6.19
C SER A 71 10.31 -14.01 -5.03
N PRO A 72 11.49 -14.35 -4.46
CA PRO A 72 11.56 -15.22 -3.29
C PRO A 72 10.99 -14.53 -2.05
N ARG A 73 10.57 -15.36 -1.07
CA ARG A 73 10.13 -14.84 0.23
C ARG A 73 11.27 -14.11 0.94
N ARG A 74 10.98 -12.95 1.53
CA ARG A 74 11.93 -12.13 2.30
C ARG A 74 11.30 -11.87 3.66
N SER A 75 12.11 -11.94 4.72
CA SER A 75 11.66 -11.54 6.06
C SER A 75 11.57 -10.02 6.13
N ILE A 76 10.38 -9.50 6.38
CA ILE A 76 10.13 -8.06 6.55
C ILE A 76 9.79 -7.83 8.03
N TYR A 77 10.65 -7.12 8.75
CA TYR A 77 10.51 -6.92 10.21
C TYR A 77 9.16 -6.29 10.63
N ALA A 78 8.59 -5.41 9.78
CA ALA A 78 7.32 -4.73 10.03
C ALA A 78 6.12 -5.41 9.34
N GLU A 79 6.26 -6.64 8.84
CA GLU A 79 5.23 -7.34 8.06
C GLU A 79 3.84 -7.36 8.73
N PRO A 80 3.68 -7.66 10.04
CA PRO A 80 2.36 -7.70 10.67
C PRO A 80 1.65 -6.34 10.73
N ALA A 81 2.41 -5.25 10.87
CA ALA A 81 1.84 -3.90 10.89
C ALA A 81 1.41 -3.47 9.48
N ILE A 82 2.26 -3.70 8.48
CA ILE A 82 1.97 -3.34 7.08
C ILE A 82 0.83 -4.20 6.51
N SER A 83 0.77 -5.48 6.88
CA SER A 83 -0.32 -6.39 6.50
C SER A 83 -1.68 -5.94 7.06
N ARG A 84 -1.73 -5.48 8.32
CA ARG A 84 -2.96 -4.87 8.88
C ARG A 84 -3.35 -3.60 8.15
N GLY A 85 -2.40 -2.70 7.90
CA GLY A 85 -2.66 -1.48 7.13
C GLY A 85 -3.16 -1.77 5.71
N LEU A 86 -2.67 -2.83 5.07
CA LEU A 86 -3.19 -3.29 3.78
C LEU A 86 -4.66 -3.70 3.87
N VAL A 87 -5.06 -4.48 4.89
CA VAL A 87 -6.46 -4.88 5.08
C VAL A 87 -7.34 -3.65 5.33
N GLU A 88 -6.93 -2.76 6.23
CA GLU A 88 -7.66 -1.51 6.52
C GLU A 88 -7.84 -0.65 5.26
N LEU A 89 -6.80 -0.54 4.43
CA LEU A 89 -6.87 0.22 3.18
C LEU A 89 -7.78 -0.45 2.14
N LEU A 90 -7.78 -1.78 2.05
CA LEU A 90 -8.68 -2.50 1.17
C LEU A 90 -10.15 -2.31 1.59
N GLU A 91 -10.43 -2.34 2.90
CA GLU A 91 -11.75 -2.05 3.44
C GLU A 91 -12.19 -0.61 3.14
N GLU A 92 -11.32 0.38 3.37
CA GLU A 92 -11.59 1.79 3.04
C GLU A 92 -11.94 1.99 1.55
N LEU A 93 -11.24 1.26 0.67
CA LEU A 93 -11.45 1.33 -0.78
C LEU A 93 -12.60 0.44 -1.27
N ASN A 94 -13.34 -0.24 -0.38
CA ASN A 94 -14.35 -1.23 -0.72
C ASN A 94 -13.83 -2.29 -1.71
N ILE A 95 -12.62 -2.78 -1.47
CA ILE A 95 -12.01 -3.90 -2.19
C ILE A 95 -12.20 -5.16 -1.33
N PRO A 96 -12.79 -6.24 -1.86
CA PRO A 96 -12.98 -7.46 -1.09
C PRO A 96 -11.63 -8.08 -0.70
N VAL A 97 -11.46 -8.36 0.59
CA VAL A 97 -10.26 -9.01 1.13
C VAL A 97 -10.38 -10.52 0.98
N ARG A 98 -9.37 -11.13 0.36
CA ARG A 98 -9.24 -12.59 0.24
C ARG A 98 -7.92 -13.01 0.84
N MET A 99 -7.92 -14.13 1.55
CA MET A 99 -6.74 -14.67 2.22
C MET A 99 -6.41 -16.03 1.60
N VAL A 100 -5.13 -16.26 1.32
CA VAL A 100 -4.61 -17.55 0.83
C VAL A 100 -3.63 -18.18 1.81
N PRO A 101 -3.60 -19.53 1.90
CA PRO A 101 -2.64 -20.22 2.74
C PRO A 101 -1.20 -20.04 2.24
N GLU A 102 -0.24 -19.90 3.14
CA GLU A 102 1.17 -19.65 2.77
C GLU A 102 1.85 -20.82 2.04
N HIS A 103 1.34 -22.05 2.24
CA HIS A 103 1.88 -23.28 1.66
C HIS A 103 1.57 -23.46 0.17
N GLN A 104 0.61 -22.71 -0.38
CA GLN A 104 0.34 -22.69 -1.84
C GLN A 104 1.41 -21.87 -2.60
N LEU A 105 2.27 -21.12 -1.90
CA LEU A 105 3.31 -20.27 -2.51
C LEU A 105 4.65 -20.99 -2.65
N SER A 106 4.88 -22.06 -1.87
CA SER A 106 6.11 -22.85 -1.91
C SER A 106 6.19 -23.79 -3.11
N GLU A 107 5.06 -24.10 -3.77
CA GLU A 107 5.04 -24.98 -4.94
C GLU A 107 5.51 -24.28 -6.22
N VAL A 108 5.42 -22.95 -6.30
CA VAL A 108 5.79 -22.17 -7.51
C VAL A 108 7.29 -21.85 -7.55
N ALA A 109 8.01 -21.99 -6.42
CA ALA A 109 9.42 -21.59 -6.31
C ALA A 109 10.43 -22.70 -6.70
N PHE A 110 9.98 -23.89 -7.10
CA PHE A 110 10.83 -25.06 -7.37
C PHE A 110 10.66 -25.68 -8.77
N CYS A 111 10.08 -24.97 -9.74
CA CYS A 111 10.10 -25.38 -11.15
C CYS A 111 11.01 -24.49 -11.99
#